data_AF-A0A7M3YIS4-F1
#
_entry.id   AF-A0A7M3YIS4-F1
#
_cell.length_a   1.000
_cell.length_b   1.000
_cell.length_c   1.000
_cell.angle_alpha   90.00
_cell.angle_beta   90.00
_cell.angle_gamma   90.00
#
_symmetry.space_group_name_H-M   'P 1'
#
loop_
_entity.id
_entity.type
_entity.pdbx_description
1 polymer ?
#
loop_
_entity_poly.entity_id
_entity_poly.type
_entity_poly.pdbx_seq_one_letter_code
_entity_poly.pdbx_strand_id
1 'polypeptide(L)' 'MGAQKNVIGNDIGECSCKPLTGWYRDGHCNTDDSDRGSHTVCAIVTEEFL' A
#
# COMPACT_ATOMS: atom_id res chain seq x y z
N MET A 1 15.23 4.96 -3.62
CA MET A 1 14.25 4.09 -4.30
C MET A 1 13.39 4.99 -5.16
N GLY A 2 13.19 4.65 -6.44
CA GLY A 2 12.33 5.46 -7.32
C GLY A 2 10.87 5.38 -6.88
N ALA A 3 10.05 6.35 -7.29
CA ALA A 3 8.61 6.31 -7.03
C ALA A 3 7.99 5.06 -7.68
N GLN A 4 7.35 4.22 -6.86
CA GLN A 4 6.61 3.05 -7.35
C GLN A 4 5.32 3.51 -8.03
N LYS A 5 4.84 2.68 -8.97
CA LYS A 5 3.68 3.01 -9.80
C LYS A 5 2.45 2.22 -9.38
N ASN A 6 1.29 2.86 -9.42
CA ASN A 6 0.01 2.21 -9.28
C ASN A 6 -0.35 1.42 -10.56
N VAL A 7 -1.46 0.70 -10.52
CA VAL A 7 -1.91 -0.21 -11.59
C VAL A 7 -2.22 0.48 -12.93
N ILE A 8 -2.33 1.81 -12.96
CA ILE A 8 -2.53 2.60 -14.19
C ILE A 8 -1.26 3.33 -14.65
N GLY A 9 -0.12 3.09 -14.01
CA GLY A 9 1.19 3.63 -14.40
C GLY A 9 1.55 5.01 -13.82
N ASN A 10 0.70 5.59 -12.97
CA ASN A 10 0.99 6.84 -12.25
C ASN A 10 1.69 6.55 -10.91
N ASP A 11 2.20 7.56 -10.22
CA ASP A 11 2.76 7.38 -8.89
C ASP A 11 1.73 6.78 -7.91
N ILE A 12 2.18 5.92 -7.00
CA ILE A 12 1.33 5.39 -5.92
C ILE A 12 0.85 6.55 -5.05
N GLY A 13 -0.47 6.63 -4.85
CA GLY A 13 -1.09 7.59 -3.96
C GLY A 13 -1.18 7.11 -2.52
N GLU A 14 -1.59 8.00 -1.62
CA GLU A 14 -1.87 7.66 -0.22
C GLU A 14 -3.01 6.63 -0.15
N CYS A 15 -2.81 5.57 0.64
CA CYS A 15 -3.86 4.62 0.98
C CYS A 15 -4.53 4.99 2.31
N SER A 16 -3.76 5.25 3.37
CA SER A 16 -4.28 5.75 4.64
C SER A 16 -3.17 6.25 5.58
N CYS A 17 -3.33 7.47 6.10
CA CYS A 17 -2.50 7.99 7.19
C CYS A 17 -3.14 7.89 8.59
N LYS A 18 -4.44 7.56 8.69
CA LYS A 18 -5.17 7.43 9.97
C LYS A 18 -6.25 6.34 9.88
N PRO A 19 -5.94 5.09 10.24
CA PRO A 19 -4.67 4.59 10.79
C PRO A 19 -3.53 4.57 9.77
N LEU A 20 -2.28 4.65 10.24
CA LEU A 20 -1.10 4.60 9.37
C LEU A 20 -0.91 3.18 8.80
N THR A 21 -0.91 3.06 7.47
CA THR A 21 -0.78 1.78 6.74
C THR A 21 0.56 1.66 5.98
N GLY A 22 0.70 0.60 5.17
CA GLY A 22 1.84 0.34 4.29
C GLY A 22 2.93 -0.51 4.93
N TRP A 23 3.64 -1.31 4.14
CA TRP A 23 4.78 -2.14 4.60
C TRP A 23 5.84 -1.29 5.30
N TYR A 24 6.19 -0.15 4.70
CA TYR A 24 7.13 0.83 5.27
C TYR A 24 6.54 1.75 6.34
N ARG A 25 5.25 1.62 6.66
CA ARG A 25 4.51 2.54 7.54
C ARG A 25 4.61 4.00 7.09
N ASP A 26 4.45 4.23 5.79
CA ASP A 26 4.49 5.53 5.12
C ASP A 26 3.13 5.98 4.58
N GLY A 27 2.06 5.22 4.86
CA GLY A 27 0.70 5.49 4.37
C GLY A 27 0.42 5.02 2.95
N HIS A 28 1.40 4.41 2.27
CA HIS A 28 1.31 3.97 0.88
C HIS A 28 1.51 2.45 0.78
N CYS A 29 0.93 1.84 -0.26
CA CYS A 29 1.11 0.41 -0.54
C CYS A 29 2.44 0.10 -1.26
N ASN A 30 3.52 0.77 -0.83
CA ASN A 30 4.87 0.53 -1.32
C ASN A 30 5.40 -0.82 -0.78
N THR A 31 6.26 -1.48 -1.54
CA THR A 31 6.77 -2.82 -1.22
C THR A 31 8.25 -2.99 -1.66
N ASP A 32 8.91 -4.06 -1.23
CA ASP A 32 10.20 -4.50 -1.77
C ASP A 32 10.33 -6.03 -1.70
N ASP A 33 11.49 -6.55 -2.11
CA ASP A 33 11.81 -7.98 -2.07
C ASP A 33 11.78 -8.58 -0.64
N SER A 34 11.80 -7.75 0.41
CA SER A 34 11.67 -8.22 1.80
C SER A 34 10.21 -8.35 2.25
N ASP A 35 9.28 -7.66 1.59
CA ASP A 35 7.84 -7.76 1.85
C ASP A 35 7.24 -9.04 1.22
N ARG A 36 7.48 -10.16 1.89
CA ARG A 36 6.95 -11.47 1.48
C ARG A 36 5.41 -11.55 1.48
N GLY A 37 4.74 -10.62 2.17
CA GLY A 37 3.28 -10.52 2.18
C GLY A 37 2.71 -9.73 0.99
N SER A 38 3.55 -9.00 0.26
CA SER A 38 3.17 -8.17 -0.89
C SER A 38 2.00 -7.23 -0.59
N HIS A 39 2.19 -6.34 0.39
CA HIS A 39 1.21 -5.35 0.85
C HIS A 39 0.97 -4.22 -0.18
N THR A 40 0.60 -4.60 -1.40
CA THR A 40 0.52 -3.75 -2.60
C THR A 40 -0.91 -3.37 -2.99
N VAL A 41 -1.92 -3.96 -2.35
CA VAL A 41 -3.33 -3.69 -2.61
C VAL A 41 -3.87 -2.73 -1.55
N CYS A 42 -4.20 -1.51 -1.96
CA CYS A 42 -4.99 -0.60 -1.12
C CYS A 42 -6.46 -1.01 -1.17
N ALA A 43 -7.07 -1.28 -0.02
CA ALA A 43 -8.45 -1.74 0.09
C ALA A 43 -9.21 -0.99 1.18
N ILE A 44 -10.50 -0.79 0.96
CA ILE A 44 -11.45 -0.40 2.00
C ILE A 44 -12.00 -1.69 2.60
N VAL A 45 -11.74 -1.89 3.88
CA VAL A 45 -12.10 -3.13 4.58
C VAL A 45 -13.54 -3.06 5.08
N THR A 46 -14.28 -4.18 4.93
CA THR A 46 -15.63 -4.38 5.46
C THR A 46 -15.61 -5.40 6.60
N GLU A 47 -16.70 -5.48 7.37
CA GLU A 47 -16.82 -6.46 8.46
C GLU A 47 -16.79 -7.91 7.97
N GLU A 48 -17.36 -8.22 6.81
CA GLU A 48 -17.35 -9.57 6.23
C GLU A 48 -15.94 -10.04 5.83
N PHE A 49 -15.05 -9.11 5.48
CA PHE A 49 -13.66 -9.42 5.11
C PHE A 49 -12.78 -9.70 6.34
N LEU A 50 -13.16 -9.18 7.51
CA LEU A 50 -12.41 -9.32 8.77
C LEU A 50 -12.72 -10.67 9.45
#